data_AF-A0A3Q4MFS0-F1
#
_entry.id   AF-A0A3Q4MFS0-F1
#
_cell.length_a   1.000
_cell.length_b   1.000
_cell.length_c   1.000
_cell.angle_alpha   90.00
_cell.angle_beta   90.00
_cell.angle_gamma   90.00
#
_symmetry.space_group_name_H-M   'P 1'
#
loop_
_entity.id
_entity.type
_entity.pdbx_description
1 polymer ?
#
loop_
_entity_poly.entity_id
_entity_poly.type
_entity_poly.pdbx_seq_one_letter_code
_entity_poly.pdbx_strand_id
1 'polypeptide(L)'
;MRSTEISVRKYQFCSKIIFLLTLVSMEGHSITKVVLLACGSFNPITNMHMRMFELARDHLEDTAEQNIDDVDTIKYAKKRRIEENHHDLQLMLLCGADVLESFGIPNMWKQEDIAEIVGRHGLVCISRSNSDPHKFIHQSDLLWKYRKNIHIVREWVTNDISATHVRRSLRRGQSVRYLLPDSVIHYIKEHGLYSSESEQKNADVVLAPLQRYTGASSS
;
A
#
# COMPACT_ATOMS: atom_id res chain seq x y z
N MET A 1 -7.42 -20.55 17.45
CA MET A 1 -6.16 -19.90 17.03
C MET A 1 -5.73 -20.53 15.72
N ARG A 2 -6.04 -19.91 14.57
CA ARG A 2 -5.42 -20.31 13.30
C ARG A 2 -4.17 -19.43 13.14
N SER A 3 -3.01 -20.07 13.10
CA SER A 3 -1.74 -19.37 12.88
C SER A 3 -1.60 -19.10 11.38
N THR A 4 -1.79 -17.85 10.96
CA THR A 4 -1.49 -17.41 9.60
C THR A 4 -0.02 -17.02 9.54
N GLU A 5 0.73 -17.65 8.63
CA GLU A 5 2.18 -17.46 8.50
C GLU A 5 2.46 -16.14 7.76
N ILE A 6 2.99 -15.15 8.48
CA ILE A 6 3.39 -13.86 7.92
C ILE A 6 4.71 -14.06 7.17
N SER A 7 4.67 -14.07 5.83
CA SER A 7 5.88 -13.98 5.00
C SER A 7 5.97 -12.58 4.40
N VAL A 8 6.66 -11.67 5.10
CA VAL A 8 7.09 -10.39 4.50
C VAL A 8 8.35 -10.67 3.69
N ARG A 9 8.25 -10.59 2.37
CA ARG A 9 9.41 -10.74 1.48
C ARG A 9 9.81 -9.39 0.93
N LYS A 10 11.08 -9.04 1.14
CA LYS A 10 11.70 -7.85 0.56
C LYS A 10 12.22 -8.20 -0.83
N TYR A 11 11.72 -7.51 -1.85
CA TYR A 11 12.24 -7.59 -3.21
C TYR A 11 12.85 -6.23 -3.59
N GLN A 12 14.01 -6.24 -4.24
CA GLN A 12 14.65 -5.02 -4.76
C GLN A 12 14.54 -5.05 -6.29
N PHE A 13 13.77 -4.11 -6.85
CA PHE A 13 13.63 -3.96 -8.30
C PHE A 13 13.96 -2.52 -8.70
N CYS A 14 14.96 -2.35 -9.55
CA CYS A 14 15.34 -1.05 -10.15
C CYS A 14 15.41 0.11 -9.14
N SER A 15 16.24 -0.05 -8.10
CA SER A 15 16.49 0.96 -7.04
C SER A 15 15.30 1.34 -6.13
N LYS A 16 14.13 0.73 -6.30
CA LYS A 16 13.00 0.84 -5.36
C LYS A 16 12.88 -0.45 -4.53
N ILE A 17 12.65 -0.28 -3.23
CA ILE A 17 12.35 -1.42 -2.36
C ILE A 17 10.86 -1.72 -2.51
N ILE A 18 10.54 -2.99 -2.80
CA ILE A 18 9.18 -3.52 -2.84
C ILE A 18 9.01 -4.37 -1.58
N PHE A 19 8.02 -4.04 -0.75
CA PHE A 19 7.60 -4.92 0.33
C PHE A 19 6.36 -5.68 -0.13
N LEU A 20 6.48 -7.01 -0.12
CA LEU A 20 5.37 -7.90 -0.36
C LEU A 20 4.92 -8.49 0.98
N LEU A 21 3.65 -8.34 1.32
CA LEU A 21 3.02 -9.14 2.36
C LEU A 21 1.98 -10.06 1.71
N THR A 22 2.15 -11.36 1.89
CA THR A 22 1.13 -12.33 1.48
C THR A 22 0.14 -12.52 2.63
N LEU A 23 -1.14 -12.33 2.34
CA LEU A 23 -2.25 -12.64 3.23
C LEU A 23 -3.07 -13.81 2.67
N VAL A 24 -3.67 -14.58 3.56
CA VAL A 24 -4.66 -15.60 3.19
C VAL A 24 -5.98 -15.16 3.83
N SER A 25 -6.87 -14.56 3.04
CA SER A 25 -8.23 -14.29 3.46
C SER A 25 -9.14 -15.45 3.03
N MET A 26 -10.20 -15.73 3.80
CA MET A 26 -11.14 -16.82 3.50
C MET A 26 -12.53 -16.23 3.23
N GLU A 27 -13.06 -16.40 2.02
CA GLU A 27 -14.47 -16.11 1.70
C GLU A 27 -15.18 -17.39 1.25
N GLY A 28 -16.04 -17.96 2.11
CA GLY A 28 -16.83 -19.15 1.74
C GLY A 28 -15.98 -20.34 1.26
N HIS A 29 -16.58 -21.29 0.53
CA HIS A 29 -15.88 -22.51 0.05
C HIS A 29 -14.81 -22.24 -1.04
N SER A 30 -14.40 -20.99 -1.30
CA SER A 30 -13.30 -20.62 -2.20
C SER A 30 -12.26 -19.73 -1.48
N ILE A 31 -11.02 -20.21 -1.34
CA ILE A 31 -9.95 -19.46 -0.68
C ILE A 31 -9.36 -18.45 -1.67
N THR A 32 -9.73 -17.17 -1.54
CA THR A 32 -9.08 -16.07 -2.28
C THR A 32 -7.83 -15.61 -1.52
N LYS A 33 -6.65 -15.88 -2.07
CA LYS A 33 -5.38 -15.47 -1.45
C LYS A 33 -5.10 -14.03 -1.84
N VAL A 34 -4.96 -13.11 -0.90
CA VAL A 34 -4.68 -11.70 -1.20
C VAL A 34 -3.20 -11.39 -0.97
N VAL A 35 -2.53 -10.80 -1.94
CA VAL A 35 -1.15 -10.32 -1.79
C VAL A 35 -1.17 -8.80 -1.75
N LEU A 36 -0.70 -8.22 -0.64
CA LEU A 36 -0.52 -6.79 -0.50
C LEU A 36 0.87 -6.38 -0.98
N LEU A 37 0.89 -5.49 -1.96
CA LEU A 37 2.11 -4.91 -2.53
C LEU A 37 2.24 -3.46 -2.07
N ALA A 38 3.26 -3.14 -1.27
CA ALA A 38 3.58 -1.76 -0.95
C ALA A 38 4.81 -1.30 -1.74
N CYS A 39 4.62 -0.27 -2.56
CA CYS A 39 5.66 0.37 -3.36
C CYS A 39 6.04 1.72 -2.74
N GLY A 40 7.32 1.95 -2.49
CA GLY A 40 7.77 3.17 -1.85
C GLY A 40 9.28 3.35 -1.91
N SER A 41 9.76 4.52 -1.50
CA SER A 41 11.19 4.78 -1.34
C SER A 41 11.76 4.08 -0.10
N PHE A 42 10.93 3.86 0.93
CA PHE A 42 11.28 3.25 2.21
C PHE A 42 12.62 3.79 2.75
N ASN A 43 12.73 5.13 2.78
CA ASN A 43 14.00 5.82 2.98
C ASN A 43 14.01 6.70 4.25
N PRO A 44 14.09 6.11 5.46
CA PRO A 44 14.08 4.69 5.78
C PRO A 44 12.67 4.10 5.92
N ILE A 45 12.57 2.77 5.99
CA ILE A 45 11.34 2.10 6.46
C ILE A 45 11.06 2.49 7.91
N THR A 46 9.82 2.81 8.22
CA THR A 46 9.35 3.25 9.54
C THR A 46 8.31 2.31 10.11
N ASN A 47 8.02 2.43 11.40
CA ASN A 47 6.96 1.67 12.05
C ASN A 47 5.58 1.93 11.40
N MET A 48 5.39 3.08 10.75
CA MET A 48 4.18 3.38 9.98
C MET A 48 4.01 2.48 8.76
N HIS A 49 5.08 2.19 8.03
CA HIS A 49 5.00 1.31 6.86
C HIS A 49 4.55 -0.10 7.28
N MET A 50 5.05 -0.60 8.42
CA MET A 50 4.62 -1.89 8.98
C MET A 50 3.17 -1.82 9.46
N ARG A 51 2.76 -0.72 10.11
CA ARG A 51 1.39 -0.53 10.58
C ARG A 51 0.37 -0.52 9.43
N MET A 52 0.72 0.03 8.27
CA MET A 52 -0.16 0.02 7.10
C MET A 52 -0.55 -1.40 6.67
N PHE A 53 0.39 -2.34 6.74
CA PHE A 53 0.13 -3.74 6.41
C PHE A 53 -0.82 -4.41 7.40
N GLU A 54 -0.63 -4.15 8.70
CA GLU A 54 -1.51 -4.68 9.74
C GLU A 54 -2.93 -4.12 9.58
N LEU A 55 -3.07 -2.81 9.38
CA LEU A 55 -4.38 -2.16 9.16
C LEU A 55 -5.09 -2.70 7.92
N ALA A 56 -4.35 -2.90 6.83
CA ALA A 56 -4.90 -3.45 5.60
C ALA A 56 -5.33 -4.90 5.77
N ARG A 57 -4.55 -5.71 6.49
CA ARG A 57 -4.93 -7.09 6.80
C ARG A 57 -6.22 -7.12 7.59
N ASP A 58 -6.25 -6.43 8.72
CA ASP A 58 -7.39 -6.46 9.64
C ASP A 58 -8.68 -6.04 8.89
N HIS A 59 -8.61 -4.98 8.06
CA HIS A 59 -9.74 -4.55 7.24
C HIS A 59 -10.23 -5.59 6.22
N LEU A 60 -9.30 -6.27 5.53
CA LEU A 60 -9.65 -7.27 4.52
C LEU A 60 -10.19 -8.56 5.16
N GLU A 61 -9.71 -8.92 6.34
CA GLU A 61 -10.24 -10.04 7.13
C GLU A 61 -11.65 -9.71 7.65
N ASP A 62 -11.84 -8.53 8.25
CA ASP A 62 -13.15 -8.06 8.75
C ASP A 62 -14.20 -8.01 7.63
N THR A 63 -13.82 -7.51 6.45
CA THR A 63 -14.73 -7.43 5.30
C THR A 63 -15.12 -8.83 4.80
N ALA A 64 -14.19 -9.78 4.80
CA ALA A 64 -14.46 -11.16 4.40
C ALA A 64 -15.39 -11.88 5.39
N GLU A 65 -15.23 -11.63 6.71
CA GLU A 65 -16.10 -12.20 7.74
C GLU A 65 -17.55 -11.67 7.61
N GLN A 66 -17.74 -10.37 7.39
CA GLN A 66 -19.07 -9.77 7.18
C GLN A 66 -19.79 -10.37 5.96
N ASN A 67 -19.05 -10.68 4.88
CA ASN A 67 -19.62 -11.33 3.70
C ASN A 67 -20.06 -12.78 3.97
N ILE A 68 -19.50 -13.47 4.96
CA ILE A 68 -19.87 -14.86 5.28
C ILE A 68 -21.21 -14.93 6.04
N ASP A 69 -21.44 -14.00 6.97
CA ASP A 69 -22.67 -13.97 7.78
C ASP A 69 -23.92 -13.66 6.93
N ASP A 70 -23.80 -12.79 5.92
CA ASP A 70 -24.89 -12.52 4.96
C ASP A 70 -25.22 -13.75 4.07
N VAL A 71 -24.22 -14.57 3.77
CA VAL A 71 -24.37 -15.75 2.90
C VAL A 71 -24.96 -16.95 3.66
N ASP A 72 -24.79 -17.06 4.99
CA ASP A 72 -25.42 -18.13 5.79
C ASP A 72 -26.96 -18.08 5.77
N THR A 73 -27.57 -16.91 5.52
CA THR A 73 -29.02 -16.79 5.28
C THR A 73 -29.44 -17.39 3.92
N ILE A 74 -28.52 -17.45 2.95
CA ILE A 74 -28.77 -17.92 1.57
C ILE A 74 -28.34 -19.39 1.38
N LYS A 75 -27.51 -19.96 2.27
CA LYS A 75 -26.88 -21.28 2.10
C LYS A 75 -27.82 -22.50 2.10
N TYR A 76 -29.08 -22.39 2.51
CA TYR A 76 -30.02 -23.52 2.39
C TYR A 76 -30.49 -23.78 0.94
N ALA A 77 -30.25 -22.88 -0.02
CA ALA A 77 -30.85 -22.99 -1.36
C ALA A 77 -29.94 -23.56 -2.47
N LYS A 78 -28.62 -23.66 -2.30
CA LYS A 78 -27.75 -23.98 -3.46
C LYS A 78 -26.55 -24.88 -3.17
N LYS A 79 -26.81 -26.03 -2.55
CA LYS A 79 -25.91 -27.19 -2.67
C LYS A 79 -26.07 -27.79 -4.06
N ARG A 80 -25.21 -27.41 -5.01
CA ARG A 80 -24.76 -28.20 -6.18
C ARG A 80 -23.95 -27.33 -7.14
N ARG A 81 -22.63 -27.46 -7.07
CA ARG A 81 -21.73 -27.87 -8.17
C ARG A 81 -20.29 -27.66 -7.71
N ILE A 82 -19.59 -28.77 -7.56
CA ILE A 82 -18.13 -28.87 -7.42
C ILE A 82 -17.55 -28.77 -8.83
N GLU A 83 -16.30 -28.26 -8.93
CA GLU A 83 -15.37 -28.12 -10.08
C GLU A 83 -15.05 -26.63 -10.35
N GLU A 84 -13.82 -26.08 -10.29
CA GLU A 84 -12.44 -26.58 -10.24
C GLU A 84 -11.58 -25.64 -9.37
N ASN A 85 -10.55 -26.19 -8.70
CA ASN A 85 -9.59 -25.46 -7.87
C ASN A 85 -8.67 -24.56 -8.71
N HIS A 86 -9.08 -23.32 -8.96
CA HIS A 86 -8.13 -22.21 -9.09
C HIS A 86 -8.08 -21.49 -7.75
N HIS A 87 -6.94 -21.56 -7.05
CA HIS A 87 -6.67 -20.60 -5.98
C HIS A 87 -6.61 -19.21 -6.62
N ASP A 88 -7.70 -18.46 -6.55
CA ASP A 88 -7.73 -17.09 -7.06
C ASP A 88 -6.81 -16.25 -6.16
N LEU A 89 -5.65 -15.89 -6.71
CA LEU A 89 -4.67 -15.04 -6.05
C LEU A 89 -4.95 -13.60 -6.50
N GLN A 90 -5.42 -12.76 -5.59
CA GLN A 90 -5.65 -11.34 -5.84
C GLN A 90 -4.45 -10.52 -5.36
N LEU A 91 -3.75 -9.88 -6.27
CA LEU A 91 -2.71 -8.90 -5.93
C LEU A 91 -3.37 -7.53 -5.76
N MET A 92 -3.08 -6.81 -4.67
CA MET A 92 -3.61 -5.47 -4.40
C MET A 92 -2.48 -4.50 -4.03
N LEU A 93 -2.57 -3.26 -4.51
CA LEU A 93 -1.64 -2.19 -4.17
C LEU A 93 -2.00 -1.62 -2.79
N LEU A 94 -1.09 -1.73 -1.82
CA LEU A 94 -1.19 -1.05 -0.52
C LEU A 94 -0.47 0.29 -0.58
N CYS A 95 -1.19 1.36 -0.28
CA CYS A 95 -0.62 2.71 -0.29
C CYS A 95 -1.27 3.64 0.74
N GLY A 96 -0.66 4.81 0.95
CA GLY A 96 -1.27 5.90 1.70
C GLY A 96 -2.15 6.76 0.81
N ALA A 97 -2.95 7.65 1.43
CA ALA A 97 -3.79 8.61 0.70
C ALA A 97 -2.98 9.54 -0.22
N ASP A 98 -1.73 9.85 0.12
CA ASP A 98 -0.81 10.65 -0.69
C ASP A 98 -0.53 10.01 -2.05
N VAL A 99 -0.34 8.69 -2.11
CA VAL A 99 -0.16 7.96 -3.37
C VAL A 99 -1.46 7.92 -4.17
N LEU A 100 -2.60 7.69 -3.52
CA LEU A 100 -3.90 7.70 -4.20
C LEU A 100 -4.18 9.07 -4.83
N GLU A 101 -4.01 10.15 -4.08
CA GLU A 101 -4.18 11.52 -4.57
C GLU A 101 -3.19 11.86 -5.69
N SER A 102 -2.00 11.24 -5.70
CA SER A 102 -1.01 11.42 -6.77
C SER A 102 -1.50 10.94 -8.15
N PHE A 103 -2.53 10.10 -8.23
CA PHE A 103 -3.16 9.72 -9.50
C PHE A 103 -3.78 10.91 -10.24
N GLY A 104 -4.09 12.00 -9.52
CA GLY A 104 -4.58 13.24 -10.10
C GLY A 104 -3.48 14.18 -10.59
N ILE A 105 -2.20 13.90 -10.31
CA ILE A 105 -1.09 14.76 -10.73
C ILE A 105 -0.81 14.52 -12.22
N PRO A 106 -0.87 15.57 -13.08
CA PRO A 106 -0.60 15.44 -14.50
C PRO A 106 0.78 14.83 -14.77
N ASN A 107 0.88 13.92 -15.73
CA ASN A 107 2.13 13.28 -16.15
C ASN A 107 2.85 12.50 -15.04
N MET A 108 2.18 12.17 -13.93
CA MET A 108 2.75 11.35 -12.87
C MET A 108 2.47 9.86 -13.11
N TRP A 109 1.27 9.56 -13.59
CA TRP A 109 0.77 8.21 -13.85
C TRP A 109 0.13 8.15 -15.24
N LYS A 110 0.29 7.01 -15.91
CA LYS A 110 -0.49 6.69 -17.11
C LYS A 110 -1.91 6.34 -16.72
N GLN A 111 -2.88 6.76 -17.53
CA GLN A 111 -4.29 6.44 -17.26
C GLN A 111 -4.56 4.95 -17.39
N GLU A 112 -3.84 4.26 -18.28
CA GLU A 112 -3.93 2.81 -18.46
C GLU A 112 -3.42 2.07 -17.23
N ASP A 113 -2.29 2.51 -16.66
CA ASP A 113 -1.72 1.92 -15.45
C ASP A 113 -2.67 2.10 -14.25
N ILE A 114 -3.28 3.29 -14.10
CA ILE A 114 -4.29 3.53 -13.04
C ILE A 114 -5.47 2.57 -13.24
N ALA A 115 -6.02 2.49 -14.45
CA ALA A 115 -7.15 1.63 -14.77
C ALA A 115 -6.85 0.14 -14.51
N GLU A 116 -5.64 -0.32 -14.80
CA GLU A 116 -5.20 -1.68 -14.51
C GLU A 116 -5.04 -1.93 -12.99
N ILE A 117 -4.45 -0.97 -12.26
CA ILE A 117 -4.29 -1.07 -10.81
C ILE A 117 -5.66 -1.18 -10.13
N VAL A 118 -6.58 -0.24 -10.35
CA VAL A 118 -7.88 -0.26 -9.66
C VAL A 118 -8.88 -1.24 -10.26
N GLY A 119 -8.71 -1.61 -11.53
CA GLY A 119 -9.62 -2.51 -12.23
C GLY A 119 -9.30 -3.99 -12.03
N ARG A 120 -8.06 -4.41 -12.32
CA ARG A 120 -7.66 -5.83 -12.33
C ARG A 120 -7.13 -6.31 -10.98
N HIS A 121 -6.41 -5.45 -10.27
CA HIS A 121 -5.67 -5.83 -9.06
C HIS A 121 -6.46 -5.45 -7.80
N GLY A 122 -6.70 -4.15 -7.64
CA GLY A 122 -7.32 -3.57 -6.46
C GLY A 122 -6.34 -2.72 -5.68
N LEU A 123 -6.88 -1.83 -4.85
CA LEU A 123 -6.12 -0.86 -4.10
C LEU A 123 -6.62 -0.80 -2.66
N VAL A 124 -5.69 -0.86 -1.69
CA VAL A 124 -5.97 -0.62 -0.28
C VAL A 124 -5.26 0.67 0.12
N CYS A 125 -6.03 1.70 0.45
CA CYS A 125 -5.55 3.02 0.80
C CYS A 125 -5.70 3.26 2.30
N ILE A 126 -4.58 3.44 3.00
CA ILE A 126 -4.57 3.85 4.41
C ILE A 126 -4.71 5.38 4.47
N SER A 127 -5.84 5.84 5.02
CA SER A 127 -6.16 7.25 5.15
C SER A 127 -5.81 7.78 6.54
N ARG A 128 -5.33 9.04 6.55
CA ARG A 128 -4.88 9.77 7.75
C ARG A 128 -5.76 11.01 7.96
N SER A 129 -5.64 11.65 9.12
CA SER A 129 -6.54 12.72 9.60
C SER A 129 -6.62 14.02 8.76
N ASN A 130 -5.91 14.14 7.63
CA ASN A 130 -5.90 15.33 6.78
C ASN A 130 -6.21 15.07 5.30
N SER A 131 -6.52 13.84 4.91
CA SER A 131 -6.89 13.46 3.54
C SER A 131 -8.36 13.07 3.46
N ASP A 132 -9.03 13.34 2.33
CA ASP A 132 -10.37 12.82 2.03
C ASP A 132 -10.35 11.96 0.76
N PRO A 133 -9.90 10.69 0.86
CA PRO A 133 -9.87 9.75 -0.26
C PRO A 133 -11.24 9.53 -0.88
N HIS A 134 -12.31 9.57 -0.08
CA HIS A 134 -13.66 9.34 -0.59
C HIS A 134 -14.09 10.46 -1.54
N LYS A 135 -13.83 11.72 -1.16
CA LYS A 135 -14.05 12.86 -2.04
C LYS A 135 -13.21 12.77 -3.31
N PHE A 136 -11.93 12.42 -3.20
CA PHE A 136 -11.06 12.27 -4.36
C PHE A 136 -11.55 11.20 -5.34
N ILE A 137 -11.95 10.03 -4.84
CA ILE A 137 -12.51 8.95 -5.67
C ILE A 137 -13.82 9.38 -6.34
N HIS A 138 -14.70 10.10 -5.63
CA HIS A 138 -15.96 10.58 -6.19
C HIS A 138 -15.75 11.60 -7.33
N GLN A 139 -14.67 12.38 -7.29
CA GLN A 139 -14.37 13.38 -8.31
C GLN A 139 -13.73 12.80 -9.58
N SER A 140 -13.36 11.51 -9.58
CA SER A 140 -12.72 10.84 -10.72
C SER A 140 -13.63 9.76 -11.28
N ASP A 141 -14.05 9.89 -12.54
CA ASP A 141 -14.89 8.90 -13.21
C ASP A 141 -14.25 7.50 -13.24
N LEU A 142 -12.93 7.45 -13.48
CA LEU A 142 -12.17 6.21 -13.52
C LEU A 142 -12.16 5.51 -12.15
N LEU A 143 -11.85 6.25 -11.07
CA LEU A 143 -11.80 5.68 -9.72
C LEU A 143 -13.20 5.33 -9.22
N TRP A 144 -14.20 6.17 -9.51
CA TRP A 144 -15.59 5.91 -9.13
C TRP A 144 -16.16 4.65 -9.78
N LYS A 145 -15.81 4.40 -11.05
CA LYS A 145 -16.17 3.18 -11.78
C LYS A 145 -15.69 1.93 -11.05
N TYR A 146 -14.45 1.95 -10.55
CA TYR A 146 -13.82 0.80 -9.87
C TYR A 146 -13.84 0.89 -8.34
N ARG A 147 -14.61 1.81 -7.75
CA ARG A 147 -14.59 2.10 -6.29
C ARG A 147 -14.80 0.90 -5.37
N LYS A 148 -15.49 -0.15 -5.83
CA LYS A 148 -15.69 -1.40 -5.05
C LYS A 148 -14.39 -2.19 -4.86
N ASN A 149 -13.41 -1.99 -5.73
CA ASN A 149 -12.07 -2.60 -5.67
C ASN A 149 -11.03 -1.65 -5.04
N ILE A 150 -11.51 -0.54 -4.45
CA ILE A 150 -10.70 0.46 -3.75
C ILE A 150 -11.14 0.49 -2.28
N HIS A 151 -10.32 -0.05 -1.42
CA HIS A 151 -10.58 -0.21 0.01
C HIS A 151 -9.96 0.95 0.77
N ILE A 152 -10.78 1.79 1.40
CA ILE A 152 -10.30 2.89 2.23
C ILE A 152 -10.29 2.44 3.69
N VAL A 153 -9.10 2.40 4.27
CA VAL A 153 -8.90 2.01 5.68
C VAL A 153 -8.54 3.26 6.47
N ARG A 154 -9.38 3.59 7.45
CA ARG A 154 -9.14 4.74 8.33
C ARG A 154 -8.24 4.36 9.49
N GLU A 155 -7.11 5.03 9.61
CA GLU A 155 -6.26 4.92 10.80
C GLU A 155 -6.83 5.79 11.93
N TRP A 156 -7.32 5.17 13.01
CA TRP A 156 -7.89 5.89 14.15
C TRP A 156 -6.86 6.46 15.12
N VAL A 157 -5.67 5.85 15.17
CA VAL A 157 -4.56 6.29 16.04
C VAL A 157 -3.56 7.07 15.20
N THR A 158 -3.50 8.38 15.40
CA THR A 158 -2.60 9.26 14.65
C THR A 158 -1.14 8.97 14.97
N ASN A 159 -0.43 8.33 14.05
CA ASN A 159 1.00 8.10 14.19
C ASN A 159 1.79 8.83 13.10
N ASP A 160 1.88 10.17 13.17
CA ASP A 160 2.40 11.03 12.09
C ASP A 160 3.92 11.00 11.85
N ILE A 161 4.45 9.79 11.66
CA ILE A 161 5.86 9.54 11.38
C ILE A 161 6.05 9.39 9.87
N SER A 162 6.64 10.41 9.25
CA SER A 162 7.13 10.32 7.87
C SER A 162 8.63 10.00 7.81
N ALA A 163 9.06 9.30 6.77
CA ALA A 163 10.47 9.04 6.52
C ALA A 163 11.27 10.37 6.38
N THR A 164 10.66 11.41 5.82
CA THR A 164 11.24 12.76 5.73
C THR A 164 11.48 13.37 7.11
N HIS A 165 10.55 13.20 8.05
CA HIS A 165 10.74 13.63 9.44
C HIS A 165 11.88 12.86 10.09
N VAL A 166 11.95 11.53 9.90
CA VAL A 166 13.04 10.69 10.42
C VAL A 166 14.41 11.14 9.91
N ARG A 167 14.58 11.33 8.59
CA ARG A 167 15.86 11.79 8.02
C ARG A 167 16.28 13.14 8.57
N ARG A 168 15.32 14.05 8.77
CA ARG A 168 15.56 15.37 9.37
C ARG A 168 16.03 15.25 10.83
N SER A 169 15.39 14.40 11.63
CA SER A 169 15.77 14.17 13.03
C SER A 169 17.17 13.56 13.16
N LEU A 170 17.50 12.59 12.29
CA LEU A 170 18.84 12.00 12.22
C LEU A 170 19.92 13.05 11.93
N ARG A 171 19.71 13.94 10.94
CA ARG A 171 20.65 15.03 10.62
C ARG A 171 20.86 16.01 11.78
N ARG A 172 19.88 16.14 12.67
CA ARG A 172 19.92 17.04 13.84
C ARG A 172 20.46 16.34 15.09
N GLY A 173 20.90 15.08 14.99
CA GLY A 173 21.34 14.29 16.15
C GLY A 173 20.21 13.97 17.13
N GLN A 174 18.95 14.07 16.70
CA GLN A 174 17.79 13.78 17.55
C GLN A 174 17.52 12.27 17.57
N SER A 175 16.99 11.79 18.68
CA SER A 175 16.60 10.39 18.81
C SER A 175 15.45 10.07 17.85
N VAL A 176 15.57 8.94 17.14
CA VAL A 176 14.50 8.33 16.32
C VAL A 176 14.06 6.99 16.89
N ARG A 177 14.41 6.70 18.14
CA ARG A 177 13.95 5.50 18.85
C ARG A 177 12.44 5.47 18.88
N TYR A 178 11.85 4.28 18.72
CA TYR A 178 10.40 4.05 18.64
C TYR A 178 9.73 4.54 17.35
N LEU A 179 10.44 5.27 16.48
CA LEU A 179 9.93 5.63 15.14
C LEU A 179 10.27 4.58 14.08
N LEU A 180 11.34 3.81 14.34
CA LEU A 180 11.92 2.79 13.49
C LEU A 180 12.14 1.51 14.31
N PRO A 181 12.23 0.33 13.67
CA PRO A 181 12.75 -0.87 14.33
C PRO A 181 14.19 -0.66 14.81
N ASP A 182 14.55 -1.20 15.97
CA ASP A 182 15.89 -1.03 16.56
C ASP A 182 17.01 -1.54 15.64
N SER A 183 16.76 -2.61 14.87
CA SER A 183 17.69 -3.13 13.87
C SER A 183 17.98 -2.13 12.74
N VAL A 184 16.96 -1.39 12.30
CA VAL A 184 17.10 -0.33 11.29
C VAL A 184 17.89 0.85 11.86
N ILE A 185 17.63 1.23 13.13
CA ILE A 185 18.40 2.27 13.82
C ILE A 185 19.87 1.89 13.93
N HIS A 186 20.16 0.65 14.30
CA HIS A 186 21.53 0.14 14.39
C HIS A 186 22.23 0.21 13.03
N TYR A 187 21.59 -0.29 11.98
CA TYR A 187 22.13 -0.26 10.62
C TYR A 187 22.43 1.17 10.13
N ILE A 188 21.52 2.12 10.38
CA ILE A 188 21.70 3.53 10.03
C ILE A 188 22.95 4.12 10.70
N LYS A 189 23.15 3.82 11.99
CA LYS A 189 24.30 4.31 12.76
C LYS A 189 25.61 3.69 12.28
N GLU A 190 25.62 2.37 12.09
CA GLU A 190 26.79 1.61 11.63
C GLU A 190 27.30 2.11 10.27
N HIS A 191 26.38 2.43 9.36
CA HIS A 191 26.72 2.85 7.99
C HIS A 191 26.75 4.37 7.79
N GLY A 192 26.56 5.16 8.86
CA GLY A 192 26.57 6.63 8.77
C GLY A 192 25.54 7.21 7.77
N LEU A 193 24.36 6.59 7.65
CA LEU A 193 23.34 7.01 6.68
C LEU A 193 22.64 8.30 7.10
N TYR A 194 22.04 8.99 6.13
CA TYR A 194 21.20 10.18 6.33
C TYR A 194 21.94 11.44 6.81
N SER A 195 23.12 11.71 6.24
CA SER A 195 23.85 12.97 6.39
C SER A 195 23.21 14.14 5.62
N SER A 196 23.67 15.37 5.86
CA SER A 196 23.27 16.56 5.09
C SER A 196 23.57 16.41 3.59
N GLU A 197 24.71 15.83 3.25
CA GLU A 197 25.11 15.56 1.86
C GLU A 197 24.16 14.56 1.20
N SER A 198 23.75 13.52 1.93
CA SER A 198 22.86 12.48 1.37
C SER A 198 21.47 12.99 0.99
N GLU A 199 20.95 14.03 1.66
CA GLU A 199 19.65 14.61 1.33
C GLU A 199 19.70 15.42 0.03
N GLN A 200 20.86 15.97 -0.33
CA GLN A 200 21.04 16.80 -1.53
C GLN A 200 21.31 15.98 -2.80
N LYS A 201 21.55 14.68 -2.68
CA LYS A 201 21.98 13.81 -3.79
C LYS A 201 21.10 13.88 -5.05
N ASN A 202 19.80 14.17 -4.88
CA ASN A 202 18.84 14.28 -5.99
C ASN A 202 18.08 15.61 -6.00
N ALA A 203 18.63 16.69 -5.41
CA ALA A 203 17.90 17.95 -5.23
C ALA A 203 17.39 18.56 -6.57
N ASP A 204 18.20 18.45 -7.62
CA ASP A 204 17.91 19.03 -8.95
C ASP A 204 17.46 17.98 -9.97
N VAL A 205 17.22 16.74 -9.53
CA VAL A 205 16.85 15.64 -10.42
C VAL A 205 15.33 15.59 -10.53
N VAL A 206 14.80 15.90 -11.72
CA VAL A 206 13.37 15.71 -12.02
C VAL A 206 13.01 14.22 -11.85
N LEU A 207 11.90 13.95 -11.18
CA LEU A 207 11.46 12.58 -10.92
C LEU A 207 11.29 11.81 -12.23
N ALA A 208 11.80 10.57 -12.27
CA ALA A 208 11.80 9.72 -13.46
C ALA A 208 10.44 9.60 -14.17
N PRO A 209 9.28 9.48 -13.46
CA PRO A 209 7.99 9.43 -14.16
C PRO A 209 7.67 10.75 -14.88
N LEU A 210 7.98 11.90 -14.29
CA LEU A 210 7.72 13.20 -14.91
C LEU A 210 8.58 13.38 -16.17
N GLN A 211 9.85 12.98 -16.12
CA GLN A 211 10.76 13.03 -17.28
C GLN A 211 10.26 12.16 -18.44
N ARG A 212 9.67 10.99 -18.13
CA ARG A 212 9.24 10.02 -19.13
C ARG A 212 8.04 10.49 -19.95
N TYR A 213 7.16 11.28 -19.34
CA TYR A 213 5.90 11.69 -19.96
C TYR A 213 5.92 13.12 -20.53
N THR A 214 6.91 13.95 -20.18
CA THR A 214 7.10 15.28 -20.78
C THR A 214 7.48 15.27 -22.27
N GLY A 215 8.03 14.17 -22.79
CA GLY A 215 8.41 14.04 -24.21
C GLY A 215 7.33 13.53 -25.15
N ALA A 216 6.17 13.10 -24.62
CA ALA A 216 5.11 12.46 -25.41
C ALA A 216 3.98 13.42 -25.83
N SER A 217 4.01 14.69 -25.40
CA SER A 217 3.01 15.71 -25.74
C SER A 217 3.38 16.58 -26.96
N SER A 218 4.33 16.14 -27.77
CA SER A 218 4.76 16.83 -29.00
C SER A 218 4.79 15.87 -30.20
N SER A 219 3.71 15.14 -30.44
CA SER A 219 3.48 14.36 -31.66
C SER A 219 1.99 14.29 -31.97
#